data_AF-A0A2M8S0Q5-F1
#
_entry.id   AF-A0A2M8S0Q5-F1
#
_cell.length_a   1.000
_cell.length_b   1.000
_cell.length_c   1.000
_cell.angle_alpha   90.00
_cell.angle_beta   90.00
_cell.angle_gamma   90.00
#
_symmetry.space_group_name_H-M   'P 1'
#
loop_
_entity.id
_entity.type
_entity.pdbx_description
1 polymer ?
#
loop_
_entity_poly.entity_id
_entity_poly.type
_entity_poly.pdbx_seq_one_letter_code
_entity_poly.pdbx_strand_id
1 'polypeptide(L)'
;MPHLFLLFLLIVSSFAQATTTRQDPFNKQHPISSQTTTATQEISCAKSPALAENSHFAQLTLIGIVLNNHSQTLFFLDEKQQLFSAAPQEFIAKEGFQIHKIEQNRIHFFDWRQSKNCTTPTTFTMKF
;
A
#
# COMPACT_ATOMS: atom_id res chain seq x y z
N MET A 1 8.96 -35.99 -58.06
CA MET A 1 9.96 -35.82 -56.97
C MET A 1 10.01 -34.42 -56.30
N PRO A 2 9.00 -33.50 -56.38
CA PRO A 2 9.00 -32.29 -55.54
C PRO A 2 8.15 -32.41 -54.25
N HIS A 3 7.25 -33.40 -54.18
CA HIS A 3 6.33 -33.54 -53.03
C HIS A 3 6.99 -34.03 -51.74
N LEU A 4 8.09 -34.79 -51.84
CA LEU A 4 8.81 -35.31 -50.67
C LEU A 4 9.58 -34.20 -49.92
N PHE A 5 10.09 -33.22 -50.67
CA PHE A 5 10.82 -32.07 -50.09
C PHE A 5 9.88 -31.13 -49.33
N LEU A 6 8.65 -30.97 -49.81
CA LEU A 6 7.61 -30.15 -49.18
C LEU A 6 7.08 -30.77 -47.88
N LEU A 7 7.01 -32.10 -47.81
CA LEU A 7 6.69 -32.83 -46.57
C LEU A 7 7.80 -32.71 -45.53
N PHE A 8 9.07 -32.73 -45.95
CA PHE A 8 10.20 -32.57 -45.03
C PHE A 8 10.23 -31.18 -44.38
N LEU A 9 9.93 -30.12 -45.13
CA LEU A 9 9.85 -28.74 -44.59
C LEU A 9 8.73 -28.55 -43.56
N LEU A 10 7.59 -29.23 -43.73
CA LEU A 10 6.49 -29.17 -42.76
C LEU A 10 6.84 -29.85 -41.43
N ILE A 11 7.61 -30.94 -41.45
CA ILE A 11 7.95 -31.70 -40.24
C ILE A 11 8.98 -30.95 -39.37
N VAL A 12 9.90 -30.19 -39.97
CA VAL A 12 10.95 -29.47 -39.24
C VAL A 12 10.41 -28.20 -38.54
N SER A 13 9.30 -27.63 -39.02
CA SER A 13 8.69 -26.43 -38.42
C SER A 13 7.96 -26.68 -37.09
N SER A 14 7.70 -27.94 -36.73
CA SER A 14 6.91 -28.32 -35.56
C SER A 14 7.70 -28.33 -34.23
N PHE A 15 9.03 -28.23 -34.26
CA PHE A 15 9.88 -28.48 -33.08
C PHE A 15 10.44 -27.22 -32.41
N ALA A 16 10.08 -26.01 -32.86
CA ALA A 16 10.56 -24.77 -32.25
C ALA A 16 9.54 -24.16 -31.28
N GLN A 17 9.24 -24.85 -30.17
CA GLN A 17 8.62 -24.21 -29.01
C GLN A 17 9.71 -23.88 -28.00
N ALA A 18 10.21 -22.65 -28.08
CA ALA A 18 11.03 -22.07 -27.03
C ALA A 18 10.16 -21.93 -25.77
N THR A 19 10.50 -22.67 -24.72
CA THR A 19 9.90 -22.52 -23.41
C THR A 19 10.38 -21.22 -22.78
N THR A 20 9.67 -20.12 -23.02
CA THR A 20 9.77 -18.93 -22.17
C THR A 20 9.15 -19.28 -20.83
N THR A 21 9.99 -19.54 -19.83
CA THR A 21 9.60 -19.49 -18.43
C THR A 21 9.43 -18.03 -18.04
N ARG A 22 8.21 -17.49 -18.19
CA ARG A 22 7.85 -16.24 -17.49
C ARG A 22 7.81 -16.55 -16.00
N GLN A 23 8.88 -16.22 -15.29
CA GLN A 23 8.85 -16.11 -13.84
C GLN A 23 7.97 -14.90 -13.50
N ASP A 24 6.87 -15.16 -12.80
CA ASP A 24 5.97 -14.15 -12.29
C ASP A 24 6.71 -13.23 -11.29
N PRO A 25 6.80 -11.90 -11.54
CA PRO A 25 7.47 -10.96 -10.64
C PRO A 25 6.79 -10.84 -9.27
N PHE A 26 5.61 -11.45 -9.07
CA PHE A 26 4.93 -11.52 -7.79
C PHE A 26 5.10 -12.86 -7.06
N ASN A 27 5.82 -13.84 -7.62
CA ASN A 27 6.13 -15.08 -6.91
C ASN A 27 7.27 -14.87 -5.91
N LYS A 28 6.94 -14.33 -4.74
CA LYS A 28 7.85 -14.23 -3.59
C LYS A 28 8.05 -15.62 -2.98
N GLN A 29 8.97 -16.40 -3.54
CA GLN A 29 9.55 -17.54 -2.83
C GLN A 29 10.42 -17.00 -1.70
N HIS A 30 9.81 -16.75 -0.54
CA HIS A 30 10.52 -16.40 0.66
C HIS A 30 11.35 -17.61 1.12
N PRO A 31 12.68 -17.52 1.23
CA PRO A 31 13.42 -18.45 2.07
C PRO A 31 12.96 -18.18 3.51
N ILE A 32 12.27 -19.15 4.11
CA ILE A 32 12.04 -19.17 5.55
C ILE A 32 13.39 -19.42 6.21
N SER A 33 14.12 -18.34 6.47
CA SER A 33 15.21 -18.34 7.43
C SER A 33 14.58 -18.07 8.79
N SER A 34 14.37 -19.15 9.55
CA SER A 34 13.97 -19.09 10.95
C SER A 34 15.09 -18.49 11.77
N GLN A 35 15.11 -17.16 11.88
CA GLN A 35 15.80 -16.48 12.97
C GLN A 35 14.76 -16.14 14.03
N THR A 36 14.74 -16.97 15.07
CA THR A 36 14.06 -16.66 16.33
C THR A 36 14.85 -15.57 17.03
N THR A 37 14.56 -14.31 16.69
CA THR A 37 14.79 -13.19 17.60
C THR A 37 13.53 -13.02 18.43
N THR A 38 13.70 -13.03 19.75
CA THR A 38 12.66 -12.74 20.74
C THR A 38 12.18 -11.30 20.52
N ALA A 39 11.27 -11.10 19.58
CA ALA A 39 10.60 -9.84 19.36
C ALA A 39 9.49 -9.74 20.42
N THR A 40 9.59 -8.74 21.29
CA THR A 40 8.41 -8.22 21.98
C THR A 40 7.37 -7.95 20.89
N GLN A 41 6.32 -8.77 20.84
CA GLN A 41 5.23 -8.61 19.90
C GLN A 41 4.54 -7.28 20.23
N GLU A 42 4.95 -6.20 19.58
CA GLU A 42 4.15 -4.99 19.55
C GLU A 42 2.84 -5.37 18.87
N ILE A 43 1.76 -5.32 19.63
CA ILE A 43 0.40 -5.53 19.11
C ILE A 43 0.14 -4.38 18.14
N SER A 44 0.39 -4.61 16.84
CA SER A 44 0.07 -3.63 15.82
C SER A 44 -1.45 -3.59 15.63
N CYS A 45 -2.07 -2.53 16.10
CA CYS A 45 -3.51 -2.29 15.94
C CYS A 45 -3.90 -1.84 14.53
N ALA A 46 -2.94 -1.46 13.69
CA ALA A 46 -3.19 -1.10 12.31
C ALA A 46 -3.39 -2.36 11.45
N LYS A 47 -4.63 -2.63 11.07
CA LYS A 47 -4.99 -3.79 10.22
C LYS A 47 -5.01 -3.48 8.72
N SER A 48 -4.97 -2.20 8.36
CA SER A 48 -5.06 -1.73 6.97
C SER A 48 -3.76 -1.04 6.55
N PRO A 49 -3.39 -1.11 5.26
CA PRO A 49 -2.23 -0.38 4.76
C PRO A 49 -2.44 1.13 4.95
N ALA A 50 -1.38 1.81 5.36
CA ALA A 50 -1.38 3.25 5.48
C ALA A 50 -0.96 3.90 4.16
N LEU A 51 -1.65 4.97 3.77
CA LEU A 51 -1.19 5.88 2.73
C LEU A 51 0.11 6.56 3.21
N ALA A 52 1.04 6.84 2.31
CA ALA A 52 2.33 7.43 2.66
C ALA A 52 3.08 6.68 3.78
N GLU A 53 3.04 5.34 3.79
CA GLU A 53 3.64 4.46 4.81
C GLU A 53 5.15 4.68 5.05
N ASN A 54 5.85 5.29 4.09
CA ASN A 54 7.28 5.59 4.17
C ASN A 54 7.58 7.00 4.69
N SER A 55 6.56 7.84 4.88
CA SER A 55 6.69 9.25 5.28
C SER A 55 6.14 9.42 6.69
N HIS A 56 6.88 10.11 7.55
CA HIS A 56 6.38 10.46 8.88
C HIS A 56 5.26 11.50 8.76
N PHE A 57 4.26 11.46 9.65
CA PHE A 57 3.14 12.40 9.58
C PHE A 57 3.59 13.87 9.63
N ALA A 58 4.63 14.17 10.40
CA ALA A 58 5.23 15.50 10.48
C ALA A 58 5.86 16.00 9.17
N GLN A 59 6.12 15.10 8.22
CA GLN A 59 6.65 15.40 6.89
C GLN A 59 5.55 15.58 5.84
N LEU A 60 4.29 15.28 6.21
CA LEU A 60 3.15 15.44 5.31
C LEU A 60 2.60 16.87 5.42
N THR A 61 2.43 17.51 4.27
CA THR A 61 1.81 18.82 4.16
C THR A 61 0.40 18.66 3.61
N LEU A 62 -0.61 19.09 4.34
CA LEU A 62 -1.97 19.19 3.83
C LEU A 62 -2.05 20.36 2.83
N ILE A 63 -2.37 20.06 1.57
CA ILE A 63 -2.42 21.06 0.49
C ILE A 63 -3.83 21.33 -0.03
N GLY A 64 -4.81 20.51 0.33
CA GLY A 64 -6.17 20.69 -0.17
C GLY A 64 -7.18 19.81 0.54
N ILE A 65 -8.43 20.27 0.53
CA ILE A 65 -9.57 19.56 1.09
C ILE A 65 -10.76 19.72 0.15
N VAL A 66 -11.42 18.61 -0.15
CA VAL A 66 -12.75 18.60 -0.75
C VAL A 66 -13.72 18.17 0.34
N LEU A 67 -14.62 19.08 0.72
CA LEU A 67 -15.66 18.84 1.72
C LEU A 67 -17.01 19.18 1.10
N ASN A 68 -17.79 18.14 0.79
CA ASN A 68 -19.17 18.28 0.34
C ASN A 68 -20.05 17.16 0.92
N ASN A 69 -21.33 17.16 0.58
CA ASN A 69 -22.31 16.21 1.13
C ASN A 69 -22.10 14.76 0.67
N HIS A 70 -21.32 14.54 -0.39
CA HIS A 70 -21.09 13.24 -1.02
C HIS A 70 -19.69 12.69 -0.79
N SER A 71 -18.69 13.57 -0.62
CA SER A 71 -17.30 13.19 -0.44
C SER A 71 -16.55 14.12 0.51
N GLN A 72 -15.66 13.50 1.29
CA GLN A 72 -14.65 14.18 2.09
C GLN A 72 -13.29 13.62 1.70
N THR A 73 -12.40 14.47 1.21
CA THR A 73 -11.07 14.06 0.75
C THR A 73 -10.04 15.08 1.17
N LEU A 74 -8.94 14.61 1.73
CA LEU A 74 -7.75 15.36 2.07
C LEU A 74 -6.68 15.07 1.03
N PHE A 75 -5.89 16.08 0.68
CA PHE A 75 -4.75 15.95 -0.21
C PHE A 75 -3.48 16.32 0.54
N PHE A 76 -2.54 15.37 0.61
CA PHE A 76 -1.25 15.55 1.26
C PHE A 76 -0.12 15.45 0.24
N LEU A 77 0.93 16.25 0.45
CA LEU A 77 2.24 16.05 -0.17
C LEU A 77 3.22 15.55 0.88
N ASP A 78 4.14 14.67 0.48
CA ASP A 78 5.34 14.41 1.26
C ASP A 78 6.51 15.31 0.83
N GLU A 79 7.68 15.15 1.46
CA GLU A 79 8.90 15.89 1.12
C GLU A 79 9.37 15.66 -0.33
N LYS A 80 8.98 14.55 -0.95
CA LYS A 80 9.28 14.22 -2.35
C LYS A 80 8.24 14.76 -3.32
N GLN A 81 7.29 15.57 -2.85
CA GLN A 81 6.18 16.11 -3.62
C GLN A 81 5.24 15.02 -4.18
N GLN A 82 5.20 13.84 -3.55
CA GLN A 82 4.26 12.80 -3.90
C GLN A 82 2.88 13.13 -3.34
N LEU A 83 1.86 13.12 -4.20
CA LEU A 83 0.46 13.38 -3.83
C LEU A 83 -0.22 12.13 -3.28
N PHE A 84 -0.87 12.29 -2.13
CA PHE A 84 -1.74 11.29 -1.50
C PHE A 84 -3.13 11.88 -1.29
N SER A 85 -4.16 11.17 -1.75
CA SER A 85 -5.55 11.47 -1.43
C SER A 85 -6.03 10.54 -0.33
N ALA A 86 -6.63 11.10 0.72
CA ALA A 86 -7.10 10.32 1.85
C ALA A 86 -8.53 10.69 2.24
N ALA A 87 -9.33 9.71 2.62
CA ALA A 87 -10.71 9.81 3.03
C ALA A 87 -10.89 9.42 4.51
N PRO A 88 -12.05 9.70 5.11
CA PRO A 88 -12.37 9.18 6.44
C PRO A 88 -12.19 7.66 6.51
N GLN A 89 -11.77 7.19 7.69
CA GLN A 89 -11.43 5.81 8.04
C GLN A 89 -10.12 5.27 7.45
N GLU A 90 -9.48 5.97 6.52
CA GLU A 90 -8.18 5.56 6.00
C GLU A 90 -7.04 5.86 6.97
N PHE A 91 -5.98 5.08 6.86
CA PHE A 91 -4.76 5.22 7.64
C PHE A 91 -3.72 5.99 6.82
N ILE A 92 -2.97 6.87 7.46
CA ILE A 92 -1.95 7.69 6.81
C ILE A 92 -0.68 7.77 7.64
N ALA A 93 0.42 8.02 6.92
CA ALA A 93 1.78 8.10 7.41
C ALA A 93 2.32 6.79 7.98
N LYS A 94 3.62 6.78 8.23
CA LYS A 94 4.34 5.68 8.85
C LYS A 94 3.80 5.31 10.24
N GLU A 95 3.28 6.29 10.97
CA GLU A 95 2.67 6.08 12.28
C GLU A 95 1.31 5.35 12.21
N GLY A 96 0.68 5.30 11.03
CA GLY A 96 -0.62 4.67 10.85
C GLY A 96 -1.74 5.41 11.60
N PHE A 97 -1.79 6.74 11.48
CA PHE A 97 -2.90 7.50 12.05
C PHE A 97 -4.15 7.32 11.21
N GLN A 98 -5.28 7.04 11.85
CA GLN A 98 -6.55 6.88 11.15
C GLN A 98 -7.28 8.22 11.08
N ILE A 99 -7.73 8.60 9.90
CA ILE A 99 -8.56 9.80 9.70
C ILE A 99 -9.96 9.51 10.25
N HIS A 100 -10.31 10.09 11.40
CA HIS A 100 -11.61 9.82 12.02
C HIS A 100 -12.71 10.72 11.46
N LYS A 101 -12.46 12.03 11.46
CA LYS A 101 -13.46 13.04 11.10
C LYS A 101 -12.81 14.26 10.47
N ILE A 102 -13.40 14.77 9.39
CA ILE A 102 -12.98 15.99 8.71
C ILE A 102 -14.05 17.04 8.96
N GLU A 103 -13.64 18.19 9.50
CA GLU A 103 -14.49 19.34 9.76
C GLU A 103 -13.95 20.55 8.98
N GLN A 104 -14.68 21.66 9.01
CA GLN A 104 -14.37 22.83 8.18
C GLN A 104 -13.00 23.49 8.49
N ASN A 105 -12.46 23.30 9.70
CA ASN A 105 -11.18 23.92 10.13
C ASN A 105 -10.25 22.96 10.90
N ARG A 106 -10.57 21.66 10.91
CA ARG A 106 -9.78 20.67 11.64
C ARG A 106 -10.03 19.26 11.14
N ILE A 107 -9.02 18.42 11.30
CA ILE A 107 -9.12 16.98 11.11
C ILE A 107 -8.83 16.30 12.45
N HIS A 108 -9.67 15.34 12.80
CA HIS A 108 -9.49 14.48 13.97
C HIS A 108 -8.90 13.14 13.53
N PHE A 109 -7.85 12.72 14.21
CA PHE A 109 -7.16 11.47 13.96
C PHE A 109 -7.22 10.56 15.18
N PHE A 110 -7.23 9.25 14.91
CA PHE A 110 -7.00 8.24 15.93
C PHE A 110 -5.56 7.73 15.86
N ASP A 111 -4.89 7.69 17.02
CA ASP A 111 -3.63 7.00 17.24
C ASP A 111 -3.90 5.72 18.04
N TRP A 112 -3.70 4.59 17.37
CA TRP A 112 -3.94 3.27 17.93
C TRP A 112 -2.70 2.68 18.62
N ARG A 113 -1.52 3.29 18.48
CA ARG A 113 -0.25 2.73 18.98
C ARG A 113 -0.19 2.64 20.51
N GLN A 114 -0.95 3.49 21.20
CA GLN A 114 -1.07 3.48 22.66
C GLN A 114 -2.22 2.58 23.15
N SER A 115 -2.99 1.97 22.24
CA SER A 115 -4.11 1.11 22.59
C SER A 115 -3.61 -0.29 22.91
N LYS A 116 -3.76 -0.74 24.18
CA LYS A 116 -3.33 -2.09 24.60
C LYS A 116 -4.07 -3.22 23.87
N ASN A 117 -5.35 -3.02 23.57
CA ASN A 117 -6.25 -4.04 23.03
C ASN A 117 -6.92 -3.61 21.72
N CYS A 118 -6.46 -2.52 21.10
CA CYS A 118 -7.06 -1.96 19.89
C CYS A 118 -8.56 -1.63 20.02
N THR A 119 -9.01 -1.31 21.23
CA THR A 119 -10.41 -0.97 21.54
C THR A 119 -10.62 0.52 21.68
N THR A 120 -9.61 1.23 22.20
CA THR A 120 -9.70 2.65 22.53
C THR A 120 -8.47 3.36 21.97
N PRO A 121 -8.61 4.17 20.90
CA PRO A 121 -7.52 4.98 20.39
C PRO A 121 -7.37 6.26 21.24
N THR A 122 -6.19 6.88 21.19
CA THR A 122 -6.07 8.29 21.56
C THR A 122 -6.46 9.16 20.38
N THR A 123 -7.02 10.34 20.66
CA THR A 123 -7.44 11.27 19.61
C THR A 123 -6.55 12.50 19.63
N PHE A 124 -6.11 12.94 18.45
CA PHE A 124 -5.45 14.24 18.30
C PHE A 124 -6.06 15.01 17.12
N THR A 125 -5.82 16.32 17.10
CA THR A 125 -6.42 17.23 16.13
C THR A 125 -5.34 18.00 15.39
N MET A 126 -5.46 18.04 14.07
CA MET A 126 -4.70 18.95 13.22
C MET A 126 -5.62 20.09 12.77
N LYS A 127 -5.19 21.33 12.97
CA LYS A 127 -5.88 22.53 12.46
C LYS A 127 -5.22 22.98 11.16
N PHE A 128 -5.99 23.59 10.28
CA PHE A 128 -5.56 24.15 9.00
C PHE A 128 -6.34 25.42 8.69
#